data_AF-A0A382RWC6-F1
#
_entry.id   AF-A0A382RWC6-F1
#
_cell.length_a   1.000
_cell.length_b   1.000
_cell.length_c   1.000
_cell.angle_alpha   90.00
_cell.angle_beta   90.00
_cell.angle_gamma   90.00
#
_symmetry.space_group_name_H-M   'P 1'
#
loop_
_entity.id
_entity.type
_entity.pdbx_description
1 polymer ?
#
loop_
_entity_poly.entity_id
_entity_poly.type
_entity_poly.pdbx_seq_one_letter_code
_entity_poly.pdbx_strand_id
1 'polypeptide(L)'
;MKGQVNNSTILLPVFLPAVVIILLLVIGTISNPELAGDAFDSTLAWITETFGWFYMLSVAIFLVFIVSVASSSWGNIKLGPDHAEPQYSFPEWFSMLFSAGYGVALLYFGVAEPVLHYSSPPAGAAETVDAAKQAMQIAFFHWGFHIWAIYGLVGLVLAYFAFRHGLPLSIRSALYPLIGDKIYGPIGHAV
;
A
#
# COMPACT_ATOMS: atom_id res chain seq x y z
N MET A 1 -24.29 9.47 29.45
CA MET A 1 -25.51 10.12 28.90
C MET A 1 -25.07 11.18 27.89
N LYS A 2 -25.53 11.04 26.64
CA LYS A 2 -25.59 12.03 25.54
C LYS A 2 -24.33 12.84 25.20
N GLY A 3 -23.72 12.50 24.08
CA GLY A 3 -22.79 13.36 23.34
C GLY A 3 -22.87 13.05 21.84
N GLN A 4 -23.96 13.52 21.22
CA GLN A 4 -24.23 13.60 19.77
C GLN A 4 -23.94 12.34 18.93
N VAL A 5 -25.00 11.61 18.60
CA VAL A 5 -25.04 10.78 17.38
C VAL A 5 -24.92 11.75 16.21
N ASN A 6 -23.69 11.97 15.75
CA ASN A 6 -23.45 12.72 14.54
C ASN A 6 -23.90 11.81 13.39
N ASN A 7 -25.09 12.05 12.84
CA ASN A 7 -25.69 11.30 11.73
C ASN A 7 -24.94 11.46 10.39
N SER A 8 -23.71 11.98 10.43
CA SER A 8 -22.87 12.12 9.26
C SER A 8 -21.90 10.95 9.18
N THR A 9 -21.95 10.21 8.07
CA THR A 9 -20.95 9.22 7.69
C THR A 9 -19.55 9.85 7.56
N ILE A 10 -19.45 11.19 7.46
CA ILE A 10 -18.21 11.92 7.20
C ILE A 10 -17.54 12.36 8.51
N LEU A 11 -16.30 11.92 8.71
CA LEU A 11 -15.43 12.39 9.79
C LEU A 11 -14.77 13.72 9.39
N LEU A 12 -15.40 14.85 9.75
CA LEU A 12 -14.91 16.20 9.44
C LEU A 12 -13.43 16.46 9.82
N PRO A 13 -12.90 15.99 10.97
CA PRO A 13 -11.48 16.18 11.32
C PRO A 13 -10.50 15.54 10.34
N VAL A 14 -10.93 14.56 9.55
CA VAL A 14 -10.11 13.90 8.51
C VAL A 14 -10.45 14.49 7.13
N PHE A 15 -11.74 14.66 6.85
CA PHE A 15 -12.22 15.11 5.55
C PHE A 15 -11.75 16.53 5.19
N LEU A 16 -11.87 17.50 6.11
CA LEU A 16 -11.53 18.89 5.81
C LEU A 16 -10.03 19.09 5.54
N PRO A 17 -9.09 18.60 6.38
CA PRO A 17 -7.67 18.70 6.07
C PRO A 17 -7.29 18.03 4.75
N ALA A 18 -7.84 16.84 4.47
CA ALA A 18 -7.58 16.12 3.22
C ALA A 18 -8.02 16.95 2.00
N VAL A 19 -9.25 17.48 2.01
CA VAL A 19 -9.77 18.32 0.91
C VAL A 19 -8.93 19.59 0.74
N VAL A 20 -8.57 20.26 1.84
CA VAL A 20 -7.74 21.48 1.78
C VAL A 20 -6.38 21.19 1.16
N ILE A 21 -5.69 20.13 1.60
CA ILE A 21 -4.38 19.74 1.05
C ILE A 21 -4.50 19.40 -0.44
N ILE A 22 -5.52 18.61 -0.82
CA ILE A 22 -5.75 18.24 -2.22
C ILE A 22 -6.00 19.49 -3.08
N LEU A 23 -6.87 20.40 -2.63
CA LEU A 23 -7.15 21.64 -3.37
C LEU A 23 -5.93 22.53 -3.50
N LEU A 24 -5.12 22.67 -2.44
CA LEU A 24 -3.89 23.44 -2.49
C LEU A 24 -2.88 22.84 -3.48
N LEU A 25 -2.73 21.51 -3.52
CA LEU A 25 -1.88 20.83 -4.49
C LEU A 25 -2.38 21.02 -5.92
N VAL A 26 -3.69 20.88 -6.16
CA VAL A 26 -4.28 21.07 -7.49
C VAL A 26 -4.12 22.52 -7.96
N ILE A 27 -4.45 23.49 -7.11
CA ILE A 27 -4.31 24.92 -7.45
C ILE A 27 -2.84 25.27 -7.68
N GLY A 28 -1.95 24.79 -6.79
CA GLY A 28 -0.51 25.02 -6.90
C GLY A 28 0.07 24.49 -8.21
N THR A 29 -0.21 23.24 -8.53
CA THR A 29 0.28 22.59 -9.77
C THR A 29 -0.29 23.23 -11.04
N ILE A 30 -1.56 23.63 -11.06
CA ILE A 30 -2.16 24.31 -12.22
C ILE A 30 -1.61 25.74 -12.37
N SER A 31 -1.32 26.43 -11.27
CA SER A 31 -0.88 27.83 -11.31
C SER A 31 0.49 28.03 -11.96
N ASN A 32 1.42 27.08 -11.76
CA ASN A 32 2.74 27.08 -12.39
C ASN A 32 3.25 25.63 -12.54
N PRO A 33 2.91 24.95 -13.65
CA PRO A 33 3.25 23.54 -13.86
C PRO A 33 4.76 23.27 -13.92
N GLU A 34 5.56 24.21 -14.45
CA GLU A 34 7.01 24.05 -14.58
C GLU A 34 7.69 24.04 -13.20
N LEU A 35 7.39 25.05 -12.38
CA LEU A 35 7.91 25.11 -11.00
C LEU A 35 7.44 23.92 -10.15
N ALA A 36 6.20 23.46 -10.35
CA ALA A 36 5.70 22.27 -9.69
C ALA A 36 6.46 20.99 -10.12
N GLY A 37 6.75 20.85 -11.42
CA GLY A 37 7.56 19.76 -11.97
C GLY A 37 8.96 19.73 -11.34
N ASP A 38 9.66 20.85 -11.37
CA ASP A 38 11.01 20.97 -10.77
C ASP A 38 11.01 20.64 -9.27
N ALA A 39 9.98 21.10 -8.54
CA ALA A 39 9.83 20.81 -7.12
C ALA A 39 9.57 19.31 -6.87
N PHE A 40 8.77 18.64 -7.71
CA PHE A 40 8.52 17.22 -7.58
C PHE A 40 9.75 16.37 -7.93
N ASP A 41 10.46 16.70 -9.00
CA ASP A 41 11.66 15.98 -9.41
C ASP A 41 12.79 16.11 -8.39
N SER A 42 13.02 17.33 -7.88
CA SER A 42 14.00 17.56 -6.80
C SER A 42 13.64 16.85 -5.50
N THR A 43 12.36 16.84 -5.13
CA THR A 43 11.89 16.12 -3.94
C THR A 43 12.01 14.61 -4.13
N LEU A 44 11.64 14.08 -5.29
CA LEU A 44 11.77 12.65 -5.62
C LEU A 44 13.23 12.21 -5.58
N ALA A 45 14.13 12.98 -6.18
CA ALA A 45 15.57 12.71 -6.16
C ALA A 45 16.10 12.67 -4.72
N TRP A 46 15.74 13.67 -3.90
CA TRP A 46 16.16 13.73 -2.50
C TRP A 46 15.64 12.56 -1.67
N ILE A 47 14.36 12.18 -1.82
CA ILE A 47 13.78 11.02 -1.13
C ILE A 47 14.49 9.74 -1.57
N THR A 48 14.73 9.58 -2.87
CA THR A 48 15.37 8.37 -3.42
C THR A 48 16.80 8.21 -2.92
N GLU A 49 17.58 9.29 -2.92
CA GLU A 49 18.97 9.29 -2.45
C GLU A 49 19.05 9.07 -0.93
N THR A 50 18.19 9.74 -0.15
CA THR A 50 18.28 9.73 1.32
C THR A 50 17.59 8.51 1.95
N PHE A 51 16.41 8.12 1.44
CA PHE A 51 15.53 7.10 2.04
C PHE A 51 15.37 5.85 1.17
N GLY A 52 16.02 5.74 0.01
CA GLY A 52 15.92 4.55 -0.84
C GLY A 52 16.32 3.25 -0.13
N TRP A 53 17.36 3.28 0.69
CA TRP A 53 17.76 2.13 1.51
C TRP A 53 16.69 1.73 2.52
N PHE A 54 16.03 2.70 3.16
CA PHE A 54 14.97 2.46 4.14
C PHE A 54 13.74 1.87 3.47
N TYR A 55 13.40 2.35 2.28
CA TYR A 55 12.32 1.79 1.47
C TYR A 55 12.60 0.34 1.12
N MET A 56 13.77 0.02 0.56
CA MET A 56 14.15 -1.35 0.19
C MET A 56 14.16 -2.29 1.41
N LEU A 57 14.73 -1.84 2.53
CA LEU A 57 14.76 -2.60 3.78
C LEU A 57 13.36 -2.86 4.32
N SER A 58 12.48 -1.85 4.30
CA SER A 58 11.10 -1.98 4.79
C SER A 58 10.32 -3.02 4.00
N VAL A 59 10.42 -2.99 2.67
CA VAL A 59 9.75 -3.98 1.80
C VAL A 59 10.30 -5.39 2.03
N ALA A 60 11.61 -5.54 2.21
CA ALA A 60 12.21 -6.82 2.56
C ALA A 60 11.71 -7.34 3.92
N ILE A 61 11.62 -6.47 4.94
CA ILE A 61 11.08 -6.82 6.26
C ILE A 61 9.61 -7.25 6.15
N PHE A 62 8.79 -6.54 5.36
CA PHE A 62 7.38 -6.90 5.19
C PHE A 62 7.22 -8.28 4.54
N LEU A 63 8.05 -8.60 3.54
CA LEU A 63 8.05 -9.92 2.92
C LEU A 63 8.46 -11.01 3.91
N VAL A 64 9.56 -10.82 4.64
CA VAL A 64 10.00 -11.78 5.65
C VAL A 64 8.93 -11.94 6.74
N PHE A 65 8.33 -10.84 7.19
CA PHE A 65 7.28 -10.85 8.20
C PHE A 65 6.06 -11.65 7.73
N ILE A 66 5.50 -11.37 6.56
CA ILE A 66 4.27 -12.03 6.11
C ILE A 66 4.50 -13.53 5.88
N VAL A 67 5.66 -13.91 5.32
CA VAL A 67 6.04 -15.32 5.14
C VAL A 67 6.22 -16.02 6.49
N SER A 68 6.84 -15.33 7.46
CA SER A 68 7.01 -15.85 8.82
C SER A 68 5.67 -16.05 9.53
N VAL A 69 4.75 -15.07 9.44
CA VAL A 69 3.40 -15.21 9.99
C VAL A 69 2.68 -16.40 9.36
N ALA A 70 2.69 -16.50 8.02
CA ALA A 70 2.03 -17.58 7.29
C ALA A 70 2.60 -18.98 7.61
N SER A 71 3.91 -19.07 7.89
CA SER A 71 4.58 -20.34 8.20
C SER A 71 4.54 -20.71 9.69
N SER A 72 4.12 -19.79 10.55
CA SER A 72 4.07 -19.97 12.01
C SER A 72 2.68 -20.38 12.50
N SER A 73 2.56 -20.66 13.80
CA SER A 73 1.25 -20.89 14.44
C SER A 73 0.29 -19.71 14.34
N TRP A 74 0.79 -18.49 14.10
CA TRP A 74 -0.04 -17.29 13.91
C TRP A 74 -0.84 -17.34 12.60
N GLY A 75 -0.36 -18.05 11.57
CA GLY A 75 -1.09 -18.26 10.33
C GLY A 75 -2.39 -19.05 10.48
N ASN A 76 -2.55 -19.78 11.60
CA ASN A 76 -3.77 -20.53 11.91
C ASN A 76 -4.86 -19.69 12.58
N ILE A 77 -4.58 -18.42 12.91
CA ILE A 77 -5.56 -17.53 13.55
C ILE A 77 -6.61 -17.13 12.52
N LYS A 78 -7.88 -17.46 12.78
CA LYS A 78 -9.01 -17.00 11.96
C LYS A 78 -9.17 -15.48 12.09
N LEU A 79 -9.29 -14.80 10.94
CA LEU A 79 -9.56 -13.36 10.85
C LEU A 79 -11.04 -13.06 11.09
N GLY A 80 -11.48 -13.33 12.32
CA GLY A 80 -12.86 -13.30 12.77
C GLY A 80 -12.99 -14.07 14.09
N PRO A 81 -14.23 -14.25 14.60
CA PRO A 81 -14.49 -15.14 15.73
C PRO A 81 -13.98 -16.57 15.48
N ASP A 82 -13.68 -17.34 16.54
CA ASP A 82 -13.10 -18.70 16.42
C ASP A 82 -13.98 -19.69 15.65
N HIS A 83 -15.30 -19.49 15.69
CA HIS A 83 -16.30 -20.28 14.99
C HIS A 83 -16.69 -19.69 13.63
N ALA A 84 -16.01 -18.64 13.16
CA ALA A 84 -16.28 -18.06 11.86
C ALA A 84 -15.87 -19.02 10.73
N GLU A 85 -16.69 -19.07 9.69
CA GLU A 85 -16.43 -19.77 8.44
C GLU A 85 -16.25 -18.75 7.30
N PRO A 86 -15.48 -19.08 6.24
CA PRO A 86 -15.30 -18.19 5.10
C PRO A 86 -16.65 -17.83 4.45
N GLN A 87 -16.88 -16.55 4.21
CA GLN A 87 -18.11 -16.08 3.53
C GLN A 87 -18.14 -16.46 2.04
N TYR A 88 -16.97 -16.61 1.42
CA TYR A 88 -16.80 -16.96 0.02
C TYR A 88 -16.00 -18.24 -0.10
N SER A 89 -16.30 -19.05 -1.13
CA SER A 89 -15.47 -20.20 -1.45
C SER A 89 -14.08 -19.76 -1.91
N PHE A 90 -13.09 -20.66 -1.82
CA PHE A 90 -11.73 -20.34 -2.21
C PHE A 90 -11.60 -19.85 -3.68
N PRO A 91 -12.25 -20.47 -4.69
CA PRO A 91 -12.19 -19.98 -6.07
C PRO A 91 -12.80 -18.59 -6.25
N GLU A 92 -13.91 -18.30 -5.57
CA GLU A 92 -14.54 -16.97 -5.61
C GLU A 92 -13.64 -15.91 -4.98
N TRP A 93 -13.11 -16.19 -3.79
CA TRP A 93 -12.16 -15.30 -3.11
C TRP A 93 -10.91 -15.04 -3.95
N PHE A 94 -10.33 -16.09 -4.53
CA PHE A 94 -9.16 -15.97 -5.40
C PHE A 94 -9.46 -15.10 -6.63
N SER A 95 -10.65 -15.26 -7.23
CA SER A 95 -11.08 -14.45 -8.38
C SER A 95 -11.24 -12.97 -8.01
N MET A 96 -11.72 -12.66 -6.81
CA MET A 96 -11.84 -11.26 -6.34
C MET A 96 -10.49 -10.53 -6.26
N LEU A 97 -9.38 -11.24 -5.97
CA LEU A 97 -8.04 -10.63 -5.95
C LEU A 97 -7.64 -10.06 -7.32
N PHE A 98 -7.98 -10.73 -8.42
CA PHE A 98 -7.70 -10.24 -9.77
C PHE A 98 -8.61 -9.09 -10.18
N SER A 99 -9.88 -9.13 -9.77
CA SER A 99 -10.85 -8.07 -10.06
C SER A 99 -10.55 -6.76 -9.31
N ALA A 100 -9.99 -6.83 -8.10
CA ALA A 100 -9.95 -5.68 -7.19
C ALA A 100 -8.87 -4.62 -7.49
N GLY A 101 -7.75 -4.92 -8.17
CA GLY A 101 -6.69 -3.90 -8.20
C GLY A 101 -5.51 -4.04 -9.14
N TYR A 102 -5.46 -5.05 -10.02
CA TYR A 102 -4.24 -5.30 -10.80
C TYR A 102 -4.32 -4.90 -12.29
N GLY A 103 -5.48 -4.40 -12.75
CA GLY A 103 -5.78 -4.21 -14.17
C GLY A 103 -4.90 -3.17 -14.87
N VAL A 104 -5.01 -1.89 -14.51
CA VAL A 104 -4.34 -0.80 -15.26
C VAL A 104 -2.82 -0.91 -15.19
N ALA A 105 -2.29 -1.25 -14.01
CA ALA A 105 -0.85 -1.32 -13.79
C ALA A 105 -0.19 -2.41 -14.62
N LEU A 106 -0.78 -3.62 -14.69
CA LEU A 106 -0.27 -4.69 -15.56
C LEU A 106 -0.45 -4.41 -17.04
N LEU A 107 -1.58 -3.81 -17.44
CA LEU A 107 -1.82 -3.51 -18.85
C LEU A 107 -0.81 -2.50 -19.41
N TYR A 108 -0.36 -1.55 -18.58
CA TYR A 108 0.64 -0.58 -18.96
C TYR A 108 2.07 -1.09 -18.71
N PHE A 109 2.43 -1.35 -17.45
CA PHE A 109 3.81 -1.68 -17.06
C PHE A 109 4.20 -3.12 -17.37
N GLY A 110 3.25 -4.03 -17.58
CA GLY A 110 3.54 -5.40 -17.98
C GLY A 110 4.25 -5.48 -19.34
N VAL A 111 4.07 -4.48 -20.21
CA VAL A 111 4.82 -4.35 -21.47
C VAL A 111 5.87 -3.24 -21.36
N ALA A 112 5.50 -2.08 -20.82
CA ALA A 112 6.38 -0.91 -20.84
C ALA A 112 7.67 -1.14 -20.04
N GLU A 113 7.59 -1.71 -18.84
CA GLU A 113 8.75 -1.83 -17.96
C GLU A 113 9.82 -2.80 -18.49
N PRO A 114 9.49 -4.03 -18.95
CA PRO A 114 10.47 -4.89 -19.59
C PRO A 114 11.11 -4.25 -20.84
N VAL A 115 10.32 -3.55 -21.65
CA VAL A 115 10.83 -2.88 -22.87
C VAL A 115 11.78 -1.75 -22.52
N LEU A 116 11.45 -0.94 -21.50
CA LEU A 116 12.30 0.16 -21.03
C LEU A 116 13.61 -0.36 -20.43
N HIS A 117 13.57 -1.41 -19.59
CA HIS A 117 14.78 -2.00 -19.03
C HIS A 117 15.62 -2.77 -20.06
N TYR A 118 15.02 -3.20 -21.17
CA TYR A 118 15.76 -3.81 -22.28
C TYR A 118 16.50 -2.76 -23.12
N SER A 119 15.86 -1.63 -23.41
CA SER A 119 16.44 -0.54 -24.22
C SER A 119 17.36 0.39 -23.41
N SER A 120 17.17 0.46 -22.09
CA SER A 120 18.00 1.23 -21.17
C SER A 120 18.23 0.43 -19.87
N PRO A 121 19.04 -0.63 -19.91
CA PRO A 121 19.29 -1.44 -18.73
C PRO A 121 20.10 -0.64 -17.69
N PRO A 122 19.88 -0.88 -16.39
CA PRO A 122 20.63 -0.21 -15.33
C PRO A 122 22.13 -0.56 -15.36
N ALA A 123 22.50 -1.67 -15.98
CA ALA A 123 23.88 -2.08 -16.18
C ALA A 123 24.06 -2.85 -17.50
N GLY A 124 25.16 -2.56 -18.20
CA GLY A 124 25.56 -3.26 -19.42
C GLY A 124 25.01 -2.65 -20.71
N ALA A 125 25.21 -3.36 -21.82
CA ALA A 125 24.77 -2.91 -23.14
C ALA A 125 23.28 -3.20 -23.35
N ALA A 126 22.57 -2.18 -23.84
CA ALA A 126 21.17 -2.28 -24.24
C ALA A 126 20.95 -3.29 -25.38
N GLU A 127 19.72 -3.76 -25.50
CA GLU A 127 19.25 -4.58 -26.62
C GLU A 127 20.02 -5.91 -26.84
N THR A 128 20.55 -6.47 -25.75
CA THR A 128 21.25 -7.76 -25.76
C THR A 128 20.41 -8.85 -25.10
N VAL A 129 20.74 -10.12 -25.35
CA VAL A 129 20.10 -11.25 -24.65
C VAL A 129 20.22 -11.13 -23.13
N ASP A 130 21.34 -10.58 -22.63
CA ASP A 130 21.52 -10.39 -21.20
C ASP A 130 20.73 -9.19 -20.67
N ALA A 131 20.58 -8.11 -21.44
CA ALA A 131 19.64 -7.03 -21.10
C ALA A 131 18.19 -7.54 -21.03
N ALA A 132 17.78 -8.43 -21.93
CA ALA A 132 16.44 -9.01 -21.92
C ALA A 132 16.19 -9.85 -20.64
N LYS A 133 17.18 -10.63 -20.21
CA LYS A 133 17.10 -11.39 -18.95
C LYS A 133 17.00 -10.45 -17.74
N GLN A 134 17.85 -9.42 -17.68
CA GLN A 134 17.83 -8.44 -16.59
C GLN A 134 16.50 -7.68 -16.53
N ALA A 135 15.96 -7.26 -17.68
CA ALA A 135 14.68 -6.58 -17.76
C ALA A 135 13.54 -7.42 -17.18
N MET A 136 13.48 -8.71 -17.53
CA MET A 136 12.49 -9.63 -16.95
C MET A 136 12.72 -9.87 -15.45
N GLN A 137 13.97 -9.95 -15.00
CA GLN A 137 14.28 -10.08 -13.57
C GLN A 137 13.78 -8.88 -12.77
N ILE A 138 14.00 -7.65 -13.27
CA ILE A 138 13.54 -6.42 -12.63
C ILE A 138 12.00 -6.38 -12.58
N ALA A 139 11.34 -6.68 -13.71
CA ALA A 139 9.88 -6.71 -13.76
C ALA A 139 9.30 -7.74 -12.78
N PHE A 140 9.86 -8.95 -12.70
CA PHE A 140 9.42 -9.93 -11.70
C PHE A 140 9.74 -9.52 -10.26
N PHE A 141 10.82 -8.78 -10.03
CA PHE A 141 11.15 -8.27 -8.72
C PHE A 141 10.12 -7.22 -8.25
N HIS A 142 9.73 -6.29 -9.12
CA HIS A 142 8.74 -5.25 -8.83
C HIS A 142 7.31 -5.79 -8.71
N TRP A 143 6.89 -6.67 -9.63
CA TRP A 143 5.51 -7.17 -9.71
C TRP A 143 5.30 -8.55 -9.07
N GLY A 144 6.34 -9.10 -8.44
CA GLY A 144 6.31 -10.38 -7.73
C GLY A 144 6.01 -10.23 -6.24
N PHE A 145 6.62 -11.06 -5.40
CA PHE A 145 6.24 -11.20 -3.98
C PHE A 145 6.35 -9.91 -3.15
N HIS A 146 7.23 -8.98 -3.51
CA HIS A 146 7.47 -7.76 -2.73
C HIS A 146 6.23 -6.86 -2.63
N ILE A 147 5.56 -6.57 -3.76
CA ILE A 147 4.34 -5.75 -3.76
C ILE A 147 3.18 -6.46 -3.05
N TRP A 148 3.06 -7.78 -3.26
CA TRP A 148 2.05 -8.60 -2.60
C TRP A 148 2.27 -8.70 -1.08
N ALA A 149 3.51 -8.65 -0.60
CA ALA A 149 3.79 -8.61 0.82
C ALA A 149 3.28 -7.33 1.49
N ILE A 150 3.42 -6.19 0.82
CA ILE A 150 2.88 -4.90 1.31
C ILE A 150 1.35 -4.98 1.41
N TYR A 151 0.69 -5.45 0.35
CA TYR A 151 -0.77 -5.60 0.33
C TYR A 151 -1.26 -6.63 1.37
N GLY A 152 -0.57 -7.76 1.46
CA GLY A 152 -0.86 -8.80 2.44
C GLY A 152 -0.72 -8.30 3.87
N LEU A 153 0.32 -7.51 4.16
CA LEU A 153 0.52 -6.90 5.47
C LEU A 153 -0.61 -5.92 5.83
N VAL A 154 -0.92 -4.96 4.95
CA VAL A 154 -1.98 -3.98 5.21
C VAL A 154 -3.34 -4.66 5.33
N GLY A 155 -3.63 -5.61 4.43
CA GLY A 155 -4.85 -6.42 4.47
C GLY A 155 -4.97 -7.23 5.76
N LEU A 156 -3.89 -7.87 6.20
CA LEU A 156 -3.84 -8.62 7.45
C LEU A 156 -4.11 -7.72 8.66
N VAL A 157 -3.46 -6.55 8.73
CA VAL A 157 -3.64 -5.59 9.83
C VAL A 157 -5.09 -5.12 9.89
N LEU A 158 -5.66 -4.67 8.77
CA LEU A 158 -7.05 -4.21 8.71
C LEU A 158 -8.03 -5.33 9.06
N ALA A 159 -7.86 -6.52 8.49
CA ALA A 159 -8.74 -7.65 8.73
C ALA A 159 -8.66 -8.13 10.19
N TYR A 160 -7.46 -8.17 10.77
CA TYR A 160 -7.28 -8.57 12.16
C TYR A 160 -7.99 -7.59 13.11
N PHE A 161 -7.74 -6.29 13.00
CA PHE A 161 -8.39 -5.34 13.92
C PHE A 161 -9.88 -5.17 13.67
N ALA A 162 -10.33 -5.19 12.42
CA ALA A 162 -11.74 -5.03 12.10
C ALA A 162 -12.57 -6.27 12.44
N PHE A 163 -12.13 -7.46 12.02
CA PHE A 163 -12.95 -8.67 12.13
C PHE A 163 -12.67 -9.50 13.38
N ARG A 164 -11.42 -9.51 13.90
CA ARG A 164 -11.10 -10.22 15.14
C ARG A 164 -11.37 -9.38 16.38
N HIS A 165 -11.07 -8.08 16.34
CA HIS A 165 -11.19 -7.17 17.49
C HIS A 165 -12.39 -6.21 17.42
N GLY A 166 -13.17 -6.24 16.33
CA GLY A 166 -14.39 -5.42 16.21
C GLY A 166 -14.12 -3.91 16.15
N LEU A 167 -12.90 -3.49 15.79
CA LEU A 167 -12.53 -2.09 15.63
C LEU A 167 -13.01 -1.54 14.28
N PRO A 168 -13.09 -0.21 14.09
CA PRO A 168 -13.42 0.36 12.79
C PRO A 168 -12.46 -0.11 11.69
N LEU A 169 -12.97 -0.36 10.48
CA LEU A 169 -12.15 -0.68 9.31
C LEU A 169 -11.40 0.58 8.82
N SER A 170 -10.32 0.93 9.52
CA SER A 170 -9.52 2.14 9.27
C SER A 170 -8.07 1.92 9.68
N ILE A 171 -7.11 2.59 8.99
CA ILE A 171 -5.67 2.41 9.24
C ILE A 171 -5.29 2.74 10.69
N ARG A 172 -5.88 3.79 11.28
CA ARG A 172 -5.70 4.14 12.69
C ARG A 172 -6.00 3.02 13.69
N SER A 173 -6.85 2.04 13.33
CA SER A 173 -7.15 0.89 14.19
C SER A 173 -5.91 0.01 14.41
N ALA A 174 -4.95 0.03 13.48
CA ALA A 174 -3.66 -0.64 13.64
C ALA A 174 -2.85 -0.13 14.85
N LEU A 175 -3.10 1.12 15.27
CA LEU A 175 -2.41 1.75 16.38
C LEU A 175 -3.07 1.45 17.74
N TYR A 176 -4.23 0.81 17.76
CA TYR A 176 -4.96 0.51 18.99
C TYR A 176 -4.10 -0.21 20.05
N PRO A 177 -3.24 -1.20 19.73
CA PRO A 177 -2.36 -1.81 20.73
C PRO A 177 -1.34 -0.85 21.36
N LEU A 178 -1.01 0.25 20.68
CA LEU A 178 0.00 1.22 21.12
C LEU A 178 -0.62 2.41 21.85
N ILE A 179 -1.76 2.91 21.36
CA ILE A 179 -2.37 4.16 21.84
C ILE A 179 -3.78 4.00 22.40
N GLY A 180 -4.34 2.79 22.39
CA GLY A 180 -5.67 2.46 22.90
C GLY A 180 -6.76 3.31 22.25
N ASP A 181 -7.71 3.79 23.06
CA ASP A 181 -8.84 4.61 22.60
C ASP A 181 -8.44 5.97 21.98
N LYS A 182 -7.16 6.36 22.03
CA LYS A 182 -6.68 7.57 21.34
C LYS A 182 -6.80 7.46 19.82
N ILE A 183 -7.06 6.28 19.26
CA ILE A 183 -7.41 6.11 17.84
C ILE A 183 -8.67 6.90 17.42
N TYR A 184 -9.55 7.22 18.37
CA TYR A 184 -10.75 8.03 18.12
C TYR A 184 -10.49 9.55 18.25
N GLY A 185 -9.30 9.92 18.68
CA GLY A 185 -8.89 11.31 18.90
C GLY A 185 -8.01 11.88 17.78
N PRO A 186 -7.45 13.08 17.98
CA PRO A 186 -6.63 13.77 16.98
C PRO A 186 -5.45 12.95 16.47
N ILE A 187 -4.79 12.18 17.36
CA ILE A 187 -3.65 11.33 16.99
C ILE A 187 -4.08 10.23 16.01
N GLY A 188 -5.24 9.63 16.23
CA GLY A 188 -5.78 8.64 15.29
C GLY A 188 -6.36 9.25 14.03
N HIS A 189 -6.84 10.50 14.05
CA HIS A 189 -7.29 11.20 12.84
C HIS A 189 -6.13 11.68 11.94
N ALA A 190 -4.94 11.85 12.51
CA ALA A 190 -3.75 12.25 11.77
C ALA A 190 -3.15 11.11 10.91
N VAL A 191 -3.58 9.88 11.14
CA VAL A 191 -3.12 8.64 10.50
C VAL A 191 -4.17 8.18 9.50
#